data_AF-A0A4Q3F009-F1
#
_entry.id   AF-A0A4Q3F009-F1
#
_cell.length_a   1.000
_cell.length_b   1.000
_cell.length_c   1.000
_cell.angle_alpha   90.00
_cell.angle_beta   90.00
_cell.angle_gamma   90.00
#
_symmetry.space_group_name_H-M   'P 1'
#
loop_
_entity.id
_entity.type
_entity.pdbx_description
1 polymer ?
#
loop_
_entity_poly.entity_id
_entity_poly.type
_entity_poly.pdbx_seq_one_letter_code
_entity_poly.pdbx_strand_id
1 'polypeptide(L)'
;MKRSVVVALLLTGFIFCKAFIATAQIQTQEIEPAGVFKTIDVARQNAAIHNLIKGSNEVKASTVSEICGNPNYYNPPVIYALSRELYNDGRKDDAMYWFYVAQLRARYDANLCMDKSAVEGVAALNNEYGPGINEYAFSDFEKLTVTIKKVVSFVSKNDENYDHRWLNLYGMQAIISGLDEDKAENKQLSKPQSQWARIKKKTIEDYYNGFLEMSNIRQK
;
A
#
# COMPACT_ATOMS: atom_id res chain seq x y z
N MET A 1 9.43 -5.57 21.80
CA MET A 1 8.26 -5.60 20.90
C MET A 1 8.66 -6.33 19.63
N LYS A 2 8.13 -7.53 19.40
CA LYS A 2 8.38 -8.32 18.19
C LYS A 2 7.66 -7.64 17.00
N ARG A 3 8.35 -7.52 15.87
CA ARG A 3 7.88 -6.80 14.67
C ARG A 3 7.37 -7.83 13.67
N SER A 4 6.09 -8.14 13.72
CA SER A 4 5.51 -9.20 12.89
C SER A 4 4.52 -8.62 11.88
N VAL A 5 4.54 -9.15 10.64
CA VAL A 5 3.65 -8.76 9.53
C VAL A 5 2.78 -9.96 9.17
N VAL A 6 1.45 -9.78 9.18
CA VAL A 6 0.48 -10.84 8.89
C VAL A 6 0.21 -10.90 7.39
N VAL A 7 0.53 -12.02 6.73
CA VAL A 7 0.17 -12.30 5.33
C VAL A 7 -0.73 -13.53 5.27
N ALA A 8 -1.94 -13.38 4.74
CA ALA A 8 -2.91 -14.47 4.55
C ALA A 8 -2.80 -15.06 3.14
N LEU A 9 -2.55 -16.37 3.03
CA LEU A 9 -2.52 -17.11 1.77
C LEU A 9 -3.88 -17.79 1.52
N LEU A 10 -4.55 -17.43 0.42
CA LEU A 10 -5.73 -18.15 -0.09
C LEU A 10 -5.31 -18.96 -1.32
N LEU A 11 -5.14 -20.28 -1.15
CA LEU A 11 -4.98 -21.23 -2.26
C LEU A 11 -6.31 -21.98 -2.45
N THR A 12 -7.08 -21.60 -3.47
CA THR A 12 -8.27 -22.34 -3.88
C THR A 12 -7.91 -23.38 -4.93
N GLY A 13 -7.79 -24.65 -4.51
CA GLY A 13 -7.76 -25.81 -5.40
C GLY A 13 -9.10 -26.54 -5.37
N PHE A 14 -9.86 -26.49 -6.47
CA PHE A 14 -11.05 -27.32 -6.67
C PHE A 14 -10.64 -28.75 -6.99
N ILE A 15 -10.83 -29.68 -6.06
CA ILE A 15 -10.92 -31.11 -6.35
C ILE A 15 -12.12 -31.66 -5.58
N PHE A 16 -13.14 -32.09 -6.33
CA PHE A 16 -14.29 -32.82 -5.80
C PHE A 16 -13.82 -34.21 -5.32
N CYS A 17 -13.72 -34.40 -4.01
CA CYS A 17 -13.79 -35.73 -3.41
C CYS A 17 -14.50 -35.64 -2.06
N LYS A 18 -15.69 -36.25 -1.97
CA LYS A 18 -16.47 -36.34 -0.73
C LYS A 18 -15.85 -37.41 0.17
N ALA A 19 -15.13 -37.02 1.22
CA ALA A 19 -15.06 -37.72 2.51
C ALA A 19 -14.21 -36.91 3.50
N PHE A 20 -14.70 -36.77 4.73
CA PHE A 20 -14.05 -36.12 5.90
C PHE A 20 -13.69 -34.64 5.73
N ILE A 21 -14.60 -33.75 6.14
CA ILE A 21 -14.21 -32.40 6.54
C ILE A 21 -13.55 -32.53 7.92
N ALA A 22 -12.27 -32.89 7.92
CA ALA A 22 -11.38 -32.41 8.97
C ALA A 22 -11.35 -30.89 8.76
N THR A 23 -11.93 -30.13 9.67
CA THR A 23 -11.68 -28.68 9.75
C THR A 23 -10.20 -28.52 10.04
N ALA A 24 -9.38 -28.46 8.98
CA ALA A 24 -8.03 -27.97 9.09
C ALA A 24 -8.14 -26.54 9.59
N GLN A 25 -7.91 -26.35 10.89
CA GLN A 25 -7.57 -25.05 11.40
C GLN A 25 -6.33 -24.63 10.61
N ILE A 26 -6.49 -23.69 9.69
CA ILE A 26 -5.36 -23.00 9.10
C ILE A 26 -4.73 -22.25 10.27
N GLN A 27 -3.75 -22.87 10.92
CA GLN A 27 -2.84 -22.18 11.80
C GLN A 27 -2.11 -21.17 10.90
N THR A 28 -2.52 -19.92 10.96
CA THR A 28 -1.73 -18.81 10.40
C THR A 28 -0.43 -18.76 11.18
N GLN A 29 0.58 -19.48 10.70
CA GLN A 29 1.91 -19.41 11.25
C GLN A 29 2.48 -18.06 10.84
N GLU A 30 2.79 -17.23 11.83
CA GLU A 30 3.44 -15.95 11.64
C GLU A 30 4.88 -16.20 11.18
N ILE A 31 5.15 -15.93 9.91
CA ILE A 31 6.48 -16.11 9.32
C ILE A 31 7.24 -14.80 9.51
N GLU A 32 8.21 -14.81 10.42
CA GLU A 32 9.12 -13.70 10.60
C GLU A 32 10.02 -13.55 9.35
N PRO A 33 10.15 -12.35 8.77
CA PRO A 33 11.06 -12.13 7.64
C PRO A 33 12.50 -12.50 8.01
N ALA A 34 13.30 -13.00 7.07
CA ALA A 34 14.72 -13.35 7.28
C ALA A 34 15.69 -12.54 6.40
N GLY A 35 16.99 -12.65 6.67
CA GLY A 35 18.07 -12.03 5.88
C GLY A 35 17.84 -10.54 5.59
N VAL A 36 17.95 -10.14 4.32
CA VAL A 36 17.81 -8.73 3.90
C VAL A 36 16.43 -8.14 4.22
N PHE A 37 15.38 -8.97 4.36
CA PHE A 37 14.03 -8.51 4.68
C PHE A 37 13.89 -8.02 6.13
N LYS A 38 14.69 -8.55 7.08
CA LYS A 38 14.76 -8.05 8.47
C LYS A 38 15.24 -6.59 8.55
N THR A 39 15.93 -6.11 7.51
CA THR A 39 16.49 -4.75 7.46
C THR A 39 15.49 -3.69 6.97
N ILE A 40 14.28 -4.11 6.57
CA ILE A 40 13.25 -3.19 6.08
C ILE A 40 12.62 -2.48 7.27
N ASP A 41 12.73 -1.14 7.32
CA ASP A 41 12.21 -0.38 8.46
C ASP A 41 10.72 -0.03 8.29
N VAL A 42 9.88 -0.71 9.07
CA VAL A 42 8.42 -0.49 9.11
C VAL A 42 7.90 -0.14 10.51
N ALA A 43 8.78 0.15 11.47
CA ALA A 43 8.35 0.31 12.87
C ALA A 43 7.36 1.46 13.08
N ARG A 44 7.70 2.64 12.54
CA ARG A 44 6.81 3.83 12.55
C ARG A 44 5.48 3.51 11.88
N GLN A 45 5.53 2.76 10.77
CA GLN A 45 4.38 2.49 9.92
C GLN A 45 3.39 1.56 10.64
N ASN A 46 3.91 0.51 11.27
CA ASN A 46 3.12 -0.42 12.08
C ASN A 46 2.50 0.28 13.29
N ALA A 47 3.23 1.18 13.96
CA ALA A 47 2.69 1.96 15.07
C ALA A 47 1.55 2.89 14.62
N ALA A 48 1.71 3.59 13.50
CA ALA A 48 0.68 4.46 12.95
C ALA A 48 -0.59 3.67 12.54
N ILE A 49 -0.43 2.54 11.82
CA ILE A 49 -1.56 1.67 11.46
C ILE A 49 -2.26 1.13 12.70
N HIS A 50 -1.51 0.67 13.70
CA HIS A 50 -2.06 0.21 14.97
C HIS A 50 -2.91 1.31 15.63
N ASN A 51 -2.39 2.54 15.71
CA ASN A 51 -3.12 3.65 16.31
C ASN A 51 -4.39 4.03 15.52
N LEU A 52 -4.32 4.04 14.19
CA LEU A 52 -5.49 4.33 13.34
C LEU A 52 -6.58 3.24 13.47
N ILE A 53 -6.20 1.96 13.62
CA ILE A 53 -7.16 0.85 13.65
C ILE A 53 -7.68 0.59 15.07
N LYS A 54 -6.80 0.62 16.09
CA LYS A 54 -7.08 0.15 17.45
C LYS A 54 -7.03 1.24 18.52
N GLY A 55 -6.56 2.44 18.18
CA GLY A 55 -6.48 3.55 19.12
C GLY A 55 -7.86 4.06 19.55
N SER A 56 -7.92 4.76 20.69
CA SER A 56 -9.08 5.57 21.05
C SER A 56 -9.29 6.70 20.05
N ASN A 57 -10.43 7.38 20.11
CA ASN A 57 -10.74 8.51 19.23
C ASN A 57 -9.67 9.61 19.32
N GLU A 58 -9.14 9.88 20.51
CA GLU A 58 -8.09 10.88 20.74
C GLU A 58 -6.77 10.44 20.11
N VAL A 59 -6.39 9.16 20.28
CA VAL A 59 -5.18 8.59 19.67
C VAL A 59 -5.28 8.61 18.15
N LYS A 60 -6.44 8.24 17.60
CA LYS A 60 -6.71 8.31 16.16
C LYS A 60 -6.60 9.74 15.64
N ALA A 61 -7.27 10.70 16.27
CA ALA A 61 -7.23 12.11 15.86
C ALA A 61 -5.80 12.68 15.91
N SER A 62 -5.04 12.39 16.97
CA SER A 62 -3.63 12.78 17.07
C SER A 62 -2.78 12.16 15.96
N THR A 63 -2.99 10.87 15.68
CA THR A 63 -2.25 10.14 14.63
C THR A 63 -2.59 10.69 13.23
N VAL A 64 -3.87 10.96 12.96
CA VAL A 64 -4.33 11.62 11.73
C VAL A 64 -3.63 12.96 11.55
N SER A 65 -3.60 13.79 12.60
CA SER A 65 -2.93 15.10 12.57
C SER A 65 -1.44 14.97 12.29
N GLU A 66 -0.76 14.02 12.93
CA GLU A 66 0.67 13.78 12.74
C GLU A 66 1.00 13.37 11.30
N ILE A 67 0.24 12.42 10.73
CA ILE A 67 0.45 11.95 9.36
C ILE A 67 0.15 13.07 8.36
N CYS A 68 -0.93 13.83 8.54
CA CYS A 68 -1.26 14.96 7.67
C CYS A 68 -0.17 16.05 7.69
N GLY A 69 0.45 16.28 8.84
CA GLY A 69 1.56 17.24 8.99
C GLY A 69 2.89 16.74 8.42
N ASN A 70 3.11 15.42 8.38
CA ASN A 70 4.38 14.81 7.99
C ASN A 70 4.22 13.66 6.98
N PRO A 71 3.46 13.84 5.88
CA PRO A 71 3.00 12.75 5.02
C PRO A 71 4.14 12.04 4.26
N ASN A 72 5.32 12.66 4.16
CA ASN A 72 6.46 12.10 3.44
C ASN A 72 7.18 11.00 4.24
N TYR A 73 6.97 10.90 5.55
CA TYR A 73 7.59 9.86 6.40
C TYR A 73 6.76 8.58 6.52
N TYR A 74 5.59 8.55 5.90
CA TYR A 74 4.61 7.49 6.02
C TYR A 74 4.43 6.77 4.69
N ASN A 75 4.57 5.45 4.73
CA ASN A 75 4.47 4.61 3.54
C ASN A 75 3.00 4.49 3.08
N PRO A 76 2.75 3.99 1.85
CA PRO A 76 1.39 3.93 1.29
C PRO A 76 0.37 3.19 2.15
N PRO A 77 0.65 2.04 2.80
CA PRO A 77 -0.28 1.41 3.73
C PRO A 77 -0.81 2.34 4.83
N VAL A 78 0.04 3.19 5.41
CA VAL A 78 -0.38 4.17 6.41
C VAL A 78 -1.27 5.24 5.78
N ILE A 79 -0.92 5.76 4.60
CA ILE A 79 -1.71 6.80 3.94
C ILE A 79 -3.08 6.26 3.48
N TYR A 80 -3.16 4.98 3.08
CA TYR A 80 -4.44 4.31 2.85
C TYR A 80 -5.28 4.22 4.13
N ALA A 81 -4.69 3.79 5.25
CA ALA A 81 -5.39 3.75 6.53
C ALA A 81 -5.87 5.15 6.96
N LEU A 82 -5.04 6.18 6.78
CA LEU A 82 -5.42 7.59 6.99
C LEU A 82 -6.66 7.96 6.15
N SER A 83 -6.67 7.61 4.86
CA SER A 83 -7.79 7.94 3.99
C SER A 83 -9.11 7.35 4.47
N ARG A 84 -9.10 6.12 5.02
CA ARG A 84 -10.30 5.50 5.61
C ARG A 84 -10.74 6.22 6.87
N GLU A 85 -9.84 6.55 7.78
CA GLU A 85 -10.22 7.29 9.00
C GLU A 85 -10.83 8.66 8.64
N LEU A 86 -10.23 9.38 7.70
CA LEU A 86 -10.80 10.65 7.18
C LEU A 86 -12.19 10.46 6.56
N TYR A 87 -12.38 9.36 5.81
CA TYR A 87 -13.68 9.07 5.19
C TYR A 87 -14.76 8.79 6.25
N ASN A 88 -14.41 8.01 7.27
CA ASN A 88 -15.28 7.67 8.39
C ASN A 88 -15.65 8.91 9.23
N ASP A 89 -14.72 9.86 9.36
CA ASP A 89 -14.94 11.16 10.01
C ASP A 89 -15.74 12.15 9.12
N GLY A 90 -16.21 11.72 7.95
CA GLY A 90 -16.99 12.56 7.03
C GLY A 90 -16.16 13.53 6.18
N ARG A 91 -14.83 13.56 6.34
CA ARG A 91 -13.88 14.38 5.57
C ARG A 91 -13.57 13.74 4.20
N LYS A 92 -14.62 13.50 3.41
CA LYS A 92 -14.55 12.68 2.19
C LYS A 92 -13.63 13.24 1.09
N ASP A 93 -13.54 14.57 0.96
CA ASP A 93 -12.63 15.20 0.00
C ASP A 93 -11.15 14.97 0.37
N ASP A 94 -10.82 15.08 1.67
CA ASP A 94 -9.48 14.79 2.18
C ASP A 94 -9.15 13.30 2.05
N ALA A 95 -10.12 12.43 2.34
CA ALA A 95 -10.00 10.99 2.16
C ALA A 95 -9.68 10.62 0.72
N MET A 96 -10.44 11.17 -0.24
CA MET A 96 -10.20 10.98 -1.67
C MET A 96 -8.80 11.43 -2.07
N TYR A 97 -8.37 12.61 -1.62
CA TYR A 97 -7.03 13.12 -1.89
C TYR A 97 -5.94 12.16 -1.39
N TRP A 98 -5.98 11.79 -0.10
CA TRP A 98 -4.95 10.92 0.49
C TRP A 98 -4.99 9.49 -0.07
N PHE A 99 -6.17 8.97 -0.41
CA PHE A 99 -6.31 7.68 -1.09
C PHE A 99 -5.53 7.67 -2.42
N TYR A 100 -5.72 8.68 -3.27
CA TYR A 100 -5.02 8.74 -4.55
C TYR A 100 -3.53 9.09 -4.40
N VAL A 101 -3.11 9.84 -3.37
CA VAL A 101 -1.69 9.96 -3.00
C VAL A 101 -1.09 8.59 -2.66
N ALA A 102 -1.75 7.81 -1.80
CA ALA A 102 -1.31 6.47 -1.43
C ALA A 102 -1.21 5.56 -2.66
N GLN A 103 -2.21 5.61 -3.55
CA GLN A 103 -2.23 4.82 -4.77
C GLN A 103 -1.08 5.15 -5.71
N LEU A 104 -0.80 6.42 -5.96
CA LEU A 104 0.29 6.83 -6.84
C LEU A 104 1.66 6.43 -6.23
N ARG A 105 1.87 6.66 -4.93
CA ARG A 105 3.10 6.23 -4.24
C ARG A 105 3.27 4.71 -4.21
N ALA A 106 2.21 3.96 -3.98
CA ALA A 106 2.26 2.50 -4.01
C ALA A 106 2.63 1.96 -5.40
N ARG A 107 2.13 2.58 -6.48
CA ARG A 107 2.55 2.25 -7.85
C ARG A 107 4.01 2.58 -8.11
N TYR A 108 4.50 3.69 -7.56
CA TYR A 108 5.92 4.04 -7.65
C TYR A 108 6.79 2.99 -6.94
N ASP A 109 6.44 2.62 -5.72
CA ASP A 109 7.16 1.61 -4.93
C ASP A 109 7.12 0.23 -5.62
N ALA A 110 5.99 -0.14 -6.23
CA ALA A 110 5.87 -1.34 -7.04
C ALA A 110 6.78 -1.34 -8.29
N ASN A 111 6.97 -0.18 -8.92
CA ASN A 111 7.88 -0.03 -10.05
C ASN A 111 9.36 -0.08 -9.63
N LEU A 112 9.67 0.28 -8.37
CA LEU A 112 10.99 0.07 -7.78
C LEU A 112 11.22 -1.38 -7.36
N CYS A 113 10.17 -2.11 -6.98
CA CYS A 113 10.26 -3.47 -6.46
C CYS A 113 10.84 -4.47 -7.48
N MET A 114 11.80 -5.29 -7.03
CA MET A 114 12.37 -6.38 -7.83
C MET A 114 11.50 -7.65 -7.80
N ASP A 115 10.74 -7.85 -6.72
CA ASP A 115 9.78 -8.95 -6.62
C ASP A 115 8.44 -8.58 -7.26
N LYS A 116 8.12 -9.18 -8.41
CA LYS A 116 6.86 -8.93 -9.12
C LYS A 116 5.64 -9.55 -8.44
N SER A 117 5.83 -10.59 -7.62
CA SER A 117 4.72 -11.15 -6.84
C SER A 117 4.21 -10.17 -5.78
N ALA A 118 5.08 -9.27 -5.30
CA ALA A 118 4.72 -8.27 -4.31
C ALA A 118 3.72 -7.20 -4.82
N VAL A 119 3.58 -7.06 -6.15
CA VAL A 119 2.65 -6.09 -6.77
C VAL A 119 1.19 -6.38 -6.39
N GLU A 120 0.84 -7.64 -6.12
CA GLU A 120 -0.49 -8.03 -5.64
C GLU A 120 -0.85 -7.32 -4.31
N GLY A 121 0.14 -6.99 -3.48
CA GLY A 121 -0.06 -6.20 -2.27
C GLY A 121 -0.64 -4.81 -2.55
N VAL A 122 -0.30 -4.18 -3.68
CA VAL A 122 -0.90 -2.89 -4.08
C VAL A 122 -2.36 -3.07 -4.49
N ALA A 123 -2.69 -4.15 -5.19
CA ALA A 123 -4.08 -4.45 -5.56
C ALA A 123 -4.94 -4.71 -4.31
N ALA A 124 -4.41 -5.48 -3.34
CA ALA A 124 -5.08 -5.73 -2.07
C ALA A 124 -5.41 -4.43 -1.31
N LEU A 125 -4.46 -3.49 -1.23
CA LEU A 125 -4.71 -2.18 -0.62
C LEU A 125 -5.79 -1.38 -1.36
N ASN A 126 -5.76 -1.36 -2.69
CA ASN A 126 -6.80 -0.67 -3.47
C ASN A 126 -8.18 -1.29 -3.26
N ASN A 127 -8.28 -2.62 -3.16
CA ASN A 127 -9.54 -3.31 -2.95
C ASN A 127 -10.10 -3.11 -1.54
N GLU A 128 -9.23 -3.07 -0.53
CA GLU A 128 -9.61 -2.84 0.87
C GLU A 128 -10.09 -1.40 1.10
N TYR A 129 -9.32 -0.41 0.63
CA TYR A 129 -9.55 1.00 0.96
C TYR A 129 -10.34 1.77 -0.10
N GLY A 130 -10.43 1.23 -1.32
CA GLY A 130 -10.94 1.95 -2.48
C GLY A 130 -12.46 2.00 -2.66
N PRO A 131 -13.27 0.96 -2.38
CA PRO A 131 -14.66 0.91 -2.84
C PRO A 131 -15.50 2.15 -2.50
N GLY A 132 -15.61 2.51 -1.22
CA GLY A 132 -16.42 3.67 -0.80
C GLY A 132 -15.83 5.02 -1.21
N ILE A 133 -14.50 5.15 -1.21
CA ILE A 133 -13.82 6.39 -1.63
C ILE A 133 -13.96 6.60 -3.14
N ASN A 134 -13.80 5.53 -3.94
CA ASN A 134 -13.97 5.59 -5.39
C ASN A 134 -15.42 5.87 -5.76
N GLU A 135 -16.40 5.27 -5.09
CA GLU A 135 -17.82 5.60 -5.29
C GLU A 135 -18.07 7.09 -5.08
N TYR A 136 -17.58 7.65 -3.98
CA TYR A 136 -17.63 9.09 -3.71
C TYR A 136 -16.92 9.91 -4.80
N ALA A 137 -15.69 9.53 -5.15
CA ALA A 137 -14.88 10.22 -6.14
C ALA A 137 -15.53 10.25 -7.52
N PHE A 138 -16.10 9.13 -7.97
CA PHE A 138 -16.73 9.01 -9.28
C PHE A 138 -18.13 9.63 -9.34
N SER A 139 -18.75 9.96 -8.19
CA SER A 139 -20.02 10.71 -8.16
C SER A 139 -19.87 12.16 -8.61
N ASP A 140 -18.66 12.73 -8.49
CA ASP A 140 -18.31 14.09 -8.93
C ASP A 140 -16.98 14.05 -9.68
N PHE A 141 -17.07 13.79 -10.98
CA PHE A 141 -15.90 13.58 -11.83
C PHE A 141 -15.06 14.85 -12.04
N GLU A 142 -15.68 16.03 -12.01
CA GLU A 142 -14.96 17.31 -12.09
C GLU A 142 -14.08 17.50 -10.85
N LYS A 143 -14.65 17.24 -9.66
CA LYS A 143 -13.89 17.28 -8.41
C LYS A 143 -12.78 16.25 -8.38
N LEU A 144 -13.03 15.04 -8.85
CA LEU A 144 -11.99 14.01 -8.99
C LEU A 144 -10.85 14.51 -9.90
N THR A 145 -11.18 15.11 -11.05
CA THR A 145 -10.17 15.66 -11.97
C THR A 145 -9.28 16.71 -11.31
N VAL A 146 -9.88 17.63 -10.55
CA VAL A 146 -9.12 18.63 -9.77
C VAL A 146 -8.26 17.96 -8.71
N THR A 147 -8.76 16.93 -8.05
CA THR A 147 -8.04 16.19 -7.01
C THR A 147 -6.84 15.43 -7.58
N ILE A 148 -7.00 14.72 -8.69
CA ILE A 148 -5.89 14.00 -9.34
C ILE A 148 -4.76 14.96 -9.77
N LYS A 149 -5.09 16.16 -10.29
CA LYS A 149 -4.08 17.18 -10.58
C LYS A 149 -3.30 17.60 -9.34
N LYS A 150 -3.97 17.77 -8.19
CA LYS A 150 -3.32 18.06 -6.90
C LYS A 150 -2.42 16.92 -6.45
N VAL A 151 -2.89 15.67 -6.55
CA VAL A 151 -2.13 14.45 -6.20
C VAL A 151 -0.85 14.34 -7.02
N VAL A 152 -0.96 14.47 -8.35
CA VAL A 152 0.19 14.43 -9.27
C VAL A 152 1.20 15.54 -8.96
N SER A 153 0.72 16.76 -8.72
CA SER A 153 1.56 17.90 -8.33
C SER A 153 2.28 17.64 -6.99
N PHE A 154 1.57 17.09 -6.01
CA PHE A 154 2.13 16.79 -4.69
C PHE A 154 3.24 15.74 -4.77
N VAL A 155 2.98 14.57 -5.39
CA VAL A 155 3.96 13.48 -5.49
C VAL A 155 5.16 13.88 -6.36
N SER A 156 4.96 14.72 -7.38
CA SER A 156 6.06 15.23 -8.22
C SER A 156 7.02 16.16 -7.46
N LYS A 157 6.50 16.94 -6.52
CA LYS A 157 7.28 17.98 -5.79
C LYS A 157 7.88 17.52 -4.46
N ASN A 158 7.48 16.35 -3.96
CA ASN A 158 7.88 15.87 -2.64
C ASN A 158 8.61 14.55 -2.77
N ASP A 159 9.67 14.39 -1.99
CA ASP A 159 10.35 13.10 -1.85
C ASP A 159 9.75 12.27 -0.71
N GLU A 160 9.77 10.96 -0.90
CA GLU A 160 9.36 9.97 0.08
C GLU A 160 10.52 9.64 1.03
N ASN A 161 10.29 9.83 2.33
CA ASN A 161 11.27 9.65 3.41
C ASN A 161 10.96 8.41 4.25
N TYR A 162 10.57 7.33 3.59
CA TYR A 162 10.30 6.03 4.19
C TYR A 162 11.03 4.92 3.41
N ASP A 163 11.12 3.72 3.97
CA ASP A 163 11.74 2.60 3.28
C ASP A 163 10.84 2.08 2.15
N HIS A 164 11.18 2.41 0.90
CA HIS A 164 10.48 1.95 -0.30
C HIS A 164 10.42 0.42 -0.45
N ARG A 165 11.25 -0.32 0.30
CA ARG A 165 11.26 -1.78 0.26
C ARG A 165 10.09 -2.41 1.01
N TRP A 166 9.24 -1.64 1.69
CA TRP A 166 8.08 -2.13 2.45
C TRP A 166 7.23 -3.15 1.67
N LEU A 167 7.06 -2.95 0.36
CA LEU A 167 6.25 -3.84 -0.48
C LEU A 167 6.84 -5.24 -0.58
N ASN A 168 8.17 -5.39 -0.47
CA ASN A 168 8.84 -6.69 -0.52
C ASN A 168 8.40 -7.62 0.63
N LEU A 169 7.88 -7.08 1.73
CA LEU A 169 7.33 -7.88 2.84
C LEU A 169 6.02 -8.59 2.48
N TYR A 170 5.37 -8.21 1.38
CA TYR A 170 4.14 -8.80 0.87
C TYR A 170 4.39 -9.76 -0.31
N GLY A 171 5.63 -9.86 -0.79
CA GLY A 171 6.00 -10.76 -1.88
C GLY A 171 6.23 -12.19 -1.41
N MET A 172 6.08 -13.14 -2.33
CA MET A 172 6.37 -14.56 -2.07
C MET A 172 7.82 -14.78 -1.62
N GLN A 173 8.75 -13.89 -2.00
CA GLN A 173 10.14 -14.01 -1.55
C GLN A 173 10.33 -13.73 -0.06
N ALA A 174 9.54 -12.85 0.56
CA ALA A 174 9.59 -12.66 2.02
C ALA A 174 9.13 -13.93 2.75
N ILE A 175 8.09 -14.58 2.25
CA ILE A 175 7.58 -15.84 2.79
C ILE A 175 8.64 -16.95 2.65
N ILE A 176 9.21 -17.12 1.46
CA ILE A 176 10.27 -18.11 1.20
C ILE A 176 11.49 -17.83 2.09
N SER A 177 11.85 -16.55 2.28
CA SER A 177 12.98 -16.17 3.14
C SER A 177 12.81 -16.61 4.59
N GLY A 178 11.60 -16.51 5.14
CA GLY A 178 11.33 -16.94 6.52
C GLY A 178 11.28 -18.46 6.69
N LEU A 179 11.19 -19.22 5.59
CA LEU A 179 11.25 -20.68 5.59
C LEU A 179 12.66 -21.24 5.31
N ASP A 180 13.53 -20.45 4.68
CA ASP A 180 14.88 -20.82 4.25
C ASP A 180 15.78 -19.56 4.25
N GLU A 181 16.50 -19.32 5.36
CA GLU A 181 17.27 -18.10 5.58
C GLU A 181 18.41 -17.91 4.56
N ASP A 182 18.98 -19.00 4.03
CA ASP A 182 20.07 -18.95 3.04
C ASP A 182 19.59 -18.36 1.70
N LYS A 183 18.30 -18.50 1.39
CA LYS A 183 17.67 -17.87 0.21
C LYS A 183 17.32 -16.40 0.41
N ALA A 184 17.56 -15.85 1.60
CA ALA A 184 17.27 -14.48 1.98
C ALA A 184 18.48 -13.55 1.89
N GLU A 185 19.70 -14.08 1.85
CA GLU A 185 20.92 -13.29 1.88
C GLU A 185 21.21 -12.60 0.53
N ASN A 186 21.74 -11.37 0.59
CA ASN A 186 22.27 -10.60 -0.55
C ASN A 186 21.32 -10.35 -1.74
N LYS A 187 20.00 -10.50 -1.55
CA LYS A 187 19.02 -10.16 -2.60
C LYS A 187 18.85 -8.67 -2.78
N GLN A 188 18.90 -8.23 -4.04
CA GLN A 188 18.51 -6.88 -4.42
C GLN A 188 16.97 -6.75 -4.41
N LEU A 189 16.44 -6.04 -3.42
CA LEU A 189 14.98 -5.87 -3.24
C LEU A 189 14.37 -4.75 -4.10
N SER A 190 15.20 -3.80 -4.54
CA SER A 190 14.76 -2.65 -5.34
C SER A 190 15.70 -2.38 -6.51
N LYS A 191 15.17 -1.79 -7.58
CA LYS A 191 15.95 -1.27 -8.70
C LYS A 191 17.07 -0.34 -8.20
N PRO A 192 18.19 -0.19 -8.93
CA PRO A 192 19.27 0.71 -8.54
C PRO A 192 18.78 2.14 -8.30
N GLN A 193 19.25 2.79 -7.23
CA GLN A 193 18.84 4.15 -6.85
C GLN A 193 19.05 5.19 -7.96
N SER A 194 20.07 5.03 -8.80
CA SER A 194 20.31 5.88 -9.97
C SER A 194 19.16 5.90 -10.99
N GLN A 195 18.25 4.92 -10.95
CA GLN A 195 17.07 4.85 -11.82
C GLN A 195 15.82 5.47 -11.19
N TRP A 196 15.82 5.74 -9.87
CA TRP A 196 14.60 6.05 -9.12
C TRP A 196 13.91 7.31 -9.59
N ALA A 197 14.66 8.39 -9.85
CA ALA A 197 14.10 9.64 -10.36
C ALA A 197 13.39 9.45 -11.71
N ARG A 198 14.00 8.68 -12.63
CA ARG A 198 13.40 8.35 -13.92
C ARG A 198 12.14 7.50 -13.75
N ILE A 199 12.18 6.50 -12.87
CA ILE A 199 11.03 5.63 -12.58
C ILE A 199 9.88 6.43 -11.96
N LYS A 200 10.17 7.33 -11.01
CA LYS A 200 9.17 8.21 -10.38
C LYS A 200 8.48 9.06 -11.42
N LYS A 201 9.26 9.78 -12.25
CA LYS A 201 8.73 10.61 -13.33
C LYS A 201 7.81 9.82 -14.27
N LYS A 202 8.29 8.67 -14.77
CA LYS A 202 7.49 7.82 -15.67
C LYS A 202 6.21 7.31 -14.99
N THR A 203 6.28 6.91 -13.72
CA THR A 203 5.10 6.44 -12.98
C THR A 203 4.03 7.52 -12.87
N ILE A 204 4.43 8.76 -12.57
CA ILE A 204 3.52 9.91 -12.48
C ILE A 204 2.89 10.22 -13.84
N GLU A 205 3.68 10.21 -14.91
CA GLU A 205 3.21 10.43 -16.28
C GLU A 205 2.20 9.35 -16.70
N ASP A 206 2.53 8.07 -16.54
CA ASP A 206 1.65 6.96 -16.88
C ASP A 206 0.36 7.00 -16.05
N TYR A 207 0.46 7.32 -14.75
CA TYR A 207 -0.69 7.46 -13.87
C TYR A 207 -1.65 8.55 -14.35
N TYR A 208 -1.13 9.73 -14.67
CA TYR A 208 -1.93 10.87 -15.08
C TYR A 208 -2.55 10.65 -16.47
N ASN A 209 -1.78 10.10 -17.42
CA ASN A 209 -2.28 9.78 -18.75
C ASN A 209 -3.41 8.74 -18.70
N GLY A 210 -3.27 7.69 -17.90
CA GLY A 210 -4.35 6.71 -17.71
C GLY A 210 -5.62 7.32 -17.11
N PHE A 211 -5.50 8.32 -16.23
CA PHE A 211 -6.65 9.08 -15.75
C PHE A 211 -7.30 9.94 -16.85
N LEU A 212 -6.50 10.62 -17.69
CA LEU A 212 -7.01 11.43 -18.80
C LEU A 212 -7.73 10.58 -19.85
N GLU A 213 -7.22 9.39 -20.15
CA GLU A 213 -7.88 8.44 -21.06
C GLU A 213 -9.26 8.04 -20.54
N MET A 214 -9.37 7.71 -19.25
CA MET A 214 -10.65 7.42 -18.60
C MET A 214 -11.61 8.63 -18.64
N SER A 215 -11.09 9.83 -18.39
CA SER A 215 -11.85 11.08 -18.46
C SER A 215 -12.45 11.31 -19.85
N ASN A 216 -11.64 11.12 -20.89
CA ASN A 216 -12.09 11.31 -22.27
C ASN A 216 -13.15 10.29 -22.68
N ILE A 217 -13.12 9.07 -22.14
CA ILE A 217 -14.16 8.06 -22.38
C ILE A 217 -15.47 8.47 -21.70
N ARG A 218 -15.44 9.02 -20.48
CA ARG A 218 -16.65 9.42 -19.74
C ARG A 218 -17.33 10.68 -20.26
N GLN A 219 -16.63 11.51 -21.03
CA GLN A 219 -17.17 12.74 -21.63
C GLN A 219 -17.80 12.52 -23.02
N LYS A 220 -17.70 11.31 -23.57
CA LYS A 220 -18.37 10.90 -24.82
C LYS A 220 -19.67 10.18 -24.51
#